data_AF-A0A962FKH1-F1
#
_entry.id   AF-A0A962FKH1-F1
#
_cell.length_a   1.000
_cell.length_b   1.000
_cell.length_c   1.000
_cell.angle_alpha   90.00
_cell.angle_beta   90.00
_cell.angle_gamma   90.00
#
_symmetry.space_group_name_H-M   'P 1'
#
loop_
_entity.id
_entity.type
_entity.pdbx_description
1 polymer ?
#
loop_
_entity_poly.entity_id
_entity_poly.type
_entity_poly.pdbx_seq_one_letter_code
_entity_poly.pdbx_strand_id
1 'polypeptide(L)'
;MRSDPTRTAAPRRQYDVAELARGITEGSRALLARAITLVESTRLDDQRQAQALLQALLPATGRAHRLGITGVPGVGKSTLIDQLGMNLIEAGHRVAVLAVDPTSSRTGGSVLGDKTRMARLAQSASAFIRPSPTSGTLGGVTRKTRETMALLEAAGFDIVIVETVGVGQSEVAVAEMVDFFLVLLLAGGGDDLQGIKKGI
;
A
#
# COMPACT_ATOMS: atom_id res chain seq x y z
N MET A 1 -27.49 25.98 31.23
CA MET A 1 -26.31 25.18 30.82
C MET A 1 -25.44 26.03 29.91
N ARG A 2 -24.31 26.54 30.43
CA ARG A 2 -23.26 27.19 29.65
C ARG A 2 -21.96 26.40 29.82
N SER A 3 -21.14 26.43 28.77
CA SER A 3 -19.82 25.82 28.51
C SER A 3 -19.91 24.64 27.51
N ASP A 4 -19.13 24.61 26.42
CA ASP A 4 -17.83 25.26 26.19
C ASP A 4 -17.53 25.54 24.70
N PRO A 5 -17.28 26.80 24.27
CA PRO A 5 -16.88 27.15 22.90
C PRO A 5 -15.36 27.07 22.65
N THR A 6 -14.55 26.51 23.55
CA THR A 6 -13.08 26.49 23.39
C THR A 6 -12.51 25.08 23.21
N ARG A 7 -12.95 24.36 22.17
CA ARG A 7 -12.11 23.28 21.63
C ARG A 7 -11.05 23.89 20.72
N THR A 8 -9.99 24.43 21.32
CA THR A 8 -8.81 24.95 20.62
C THR A 8 -8.36 23.93 19.59
N ALA A 9 -8.38 24.29 18.31
CA ALA A 9 -7.92 23.41 17.24
C ALA A 9 -6.49 22.97 17.55
N ALA A 10 -6.23 21.66 17.54
CA ALA A 10 -4.90 21.12 17.76
C ALA A 10 -3.89 21.85 16.85
N PRO A 11 -2.69 22.18 17.35
CA PRO A 11 -1.71 22.97 16.61
C PRO A 11 -1.47 22.35 15.22
N ARG A 12 -1.44 23.20 14.19
CA ARG A 12 -1.19 22.78 12.80
C ARG A 12 0.15 22.06 12.75
N ARG A 13 0.12 20.75 12.49
CA ARG A 13 1.34 19.95 12.34
C ARG A 13 1.92 20.26 10.97
N GLN A 14 2.79 21.26 10.91
CA GLN A 14 3.49 21.60 9.68
C GLN A 14 4.63 20.60 9.49
N TYR A 15 4.56 19.79 8.44
CA TYR A 15 5.67 18.91 8.07
C TYR A 15 6.75 19.72 7.35
N ASP A 16 8.01 19.52 7.74
CA ASP A 16 9.14 19.94 6.92
C ASP A 16 9.29 18.92 5.76
N VAL A 17 8.90 19.35 4.57
CA VAL A 17 8.92 18.53 3.36
C VAL A 17 10.35 18.13 2.98
N ALA A 18 11.32 19.02 3.18
CA ALA A 18 12.72 18.74 2.84
C ALA A 18 13.34 17.73 3.82
N GLU A 19 13.01 17.84 5.11
CA GLU A 19 13.38 16.84 6.12
C GLU A 19 12.77 15.47 5.79
N LEU A 20 11.48 15.42 5.48
CA LEU A 20 10.80 14.17 5.10
C LEU A 20 11.43 13.55 3.86
N ALA A 21 11.64 14.33 2.79
CA ALA A 21 12.18 13.83 1.54
C ALA A 21 13.57 13.21 1.74
N ARG A 22 14.48 13.94 2.39
CA ARG A 22 15.83 13.47 2.71
C ARG A 22 15.79 12.20 3.55
N GLY A 23 15.02 12.21 4.64
CA GLY A 23 14.92 11.05 5.52
C GLY A 23 14.35 9.81 4.85
N ILE A 24 13.40 9.98 3.92
CA ILE A 24 12.88 8.88 3.10
C ILE A 24 13.99 8.33 2.22
N THR A 25 14.72 9.18 1.48
CA THR A 25 15.82 8.75 0.61
C THR A 25 16.99 8.10 1.36
N GLU A 26 17.18 8.45 2.64
CA GLU A 26 18.15 7.84 3.55
C GLU A 26 17.63 6.55 4.21
N GLY A 27 16.40 6.12 3.90
CA GLY A 27 15.83 4.87 4.39
C GLY A 27 15.17 4.93 5.77
N SER A 28 14.88 6.12 6.30
CA SER A 28 14.23 6.29 7.60
C SER A 28 12.79 5.76 7.60
N ARG A 29 12.58 4.59 8.21
CA ARG A 29 11.26 3.95 8.35
C ARG A 29 10.26 4.83 9.11
N ALA A 30 10.72 5.60 10.09
CA ALA A 30 9.87 6.50 10.86
C ALA A 30 9.35 7.68 10.01
N LEU A 31 10.21 8.27 9.20
CA LEU A 31 9.83 9.37 8.31
C LEU A 31 8.98 8.87 7.13
N LEU A 32 9.26 7.67 6.61
CA LEU A 32 8.39 6.99 5.66
C LEU A 32 6.97 6.77 6.21
N ALA A 33 6.83 6.25 7.44
CA ALA A 33 5.51 6.05 8.05
C ALA A 33 4.75 7.38 8.26
N ARG A 34 5.45 8.45 8.63
CA ARG A 34 4.87 9.81 8.72
C ARG A 34 4.43 10.33 7.35
N ALA A 35 5.21 10.11 6.31
CA ALA A 35 4.87 10.52 4.95
C ALA A 35 3.68 9.74 4.39
N ILE A 36 3.58 8.44 4.67
CA ILE A 36 2.38 7.64 4.31
C ILE A 36 1.15 8.20 5.03
N THR A 37 1.27 8.51 6.32
CA THR A 37 0.16 9.14 7.07
C THR A 37 -0.25 10.49 6.46
N LEU A 38 0.73 11.29 6.01
CA LEU A 38 0.49 12.56 5.33
C LEU A 38 -0.25 12.39 4.00
N VAL A 39 0.17 11.43 3.17
CA VAL A 39 -0.46 11.05 1.90
C VAL A 39 -1.89 10.53 2.09
N GLU A 40 -2.13 9.77 3.16
CA GLU A 40 -3.45 9.21 3.44
C GLU A 40 -4.44 10.21 4.06
N SER A 41 -3.97 11.40 4.47
CA SER A 41 -4.79 12.42 5.11
C SER A 41 -5.85 13.01 4.16
N THR A 42 -7.01 13.33 4.73
CA THR A 42 -8.12 14.01 4.02
C THR A 42 -8.12 15.53 4.22
N ARG A 43 -7.18 16.07 5.01
CA ARG A 43 -7.07 17.51 5.28
C ARG A 43 -6.43 18.22 4.08
N LEU A 44 -7.01 19.35 3.66
CA LEU A 44 -6.51 20.12 2.50
C LEU A 44 -5.05 20.60 2.68
N ASP A 45 -4.66 20.99 3.88
CA ASP A 45 -3.30 21.45 4.17
C ASP A 45 -2.29 20.29 4.02
N ASP A 46 -2.64 19.13 4.56
CA ASP A 46 -1.85 17.89 4.47
C ASP A 46 -1.71 17.44 3.01
N GLN A 47 -2.79 17.50 2.23
CA GLN A 47 -2.77 17.15 0.81
C GLN A 47 -1.82 18.04 -0.01
N ARG A 48 -1.76 19.34 0.29
CA ARG A 48 -0.81 20.26 -0.36
C ARG A 48 0.64 19.89 -0.02
N GLN A 49 0.91 19.55 1.24
CA GLN A 49 2.24 19.12 1.67
C GLN A 49 2.62 17.74 1.11
N ALA A 50 1.67 16.80 1.04
CA ALA A 50 1.85 15.49 0.42
C ALA A 50 2.24 15.64 -1.06
N GLN A 51 1.56 16.51 -1.79
CA GLN A 51 1.88 16.77 -3.20
C GLN A 51 3.27 17.36 -3.38
N ALA A 52 3.66 18.33 -2.53
CA ALA A 52 5.00 18.91 -2.56
C ALA A 52 6.08 17.86 -2.24
N LEU A 53 5.83 16.97 -1.27
CA LEU A 53 6.72 15.87 -0.94
C LEU A 53 6.88 14.89 -2.11
N LEU A 54 5.77 14.46 -2.70
CA LEU A 54 5.80 13.54 -3.85
C LEU A 54 6.56 14.16 -5.02
N GLN A 55 6.36 15.45 -5.31
CA GLN A 55 7.13 16.18 -6.33
C GLN A 55 8.63 16.19 -6.05
N ALA A 56 9.03 16.48 -4.79
CA ALA A 56 10.44 16.47 -4.40
C ALA A 56 11.09 15.09 -4.53
N LEU A 57 10.30 14.01 -4.38
CA LEU A 57 10.77 12.63 -4.46
C LEU A 57 10.77 12.05 -5.88
N LEU A 58 10.13 12.68 -6.87
CA LEU A 58 10.04 12.17 -8.25
C LEU A 58 11.37 11.68 -8.84
N PRO A 59 12.53 12.36 -8.65
CA PRO A 59 13.80 11.86 -9.19
C PRO A 59 14.27 10.52 -8.62
N ALA A 60 13.75 10.12 -7.45
CA ALA A 60 14.11 8.89 -6.76
C ALA A 60 13.16 7.72 -7.03
N THR A 61 12.04 7.94 -7.72
CA THR A 61 10.99 6.93 -7.97
C THR A 61 11.11 6.26 -9.35
N GLY A 62 10.25 5.29 -9.64
CA GLY A 62 10.12 4.61 -10.95
C GLY A 62 11.14 3.51 -11.20
N ARG A 63 11.96 3.16 -10.21
CA ARG A 63 13.03 2.15 -10.33
C ARG A 63 12.67 0.78 -9.76
N ALA A 64 11.52 0.64 -9.12
CA ALA A 64 11.08 -0.64 -8.58
C ALA A 64 10.29 -1.45 -9.60
N HIS A 65 10.36 -2.77 -9.48
CA HIS A 65 9.42 -3.67 -10.14
C HIS A 65 8.12 -3.71 -9.36
N ARG A 66 7.01 -3.37 -10.01
CA ARG A 66 5.67 -3.40 -9.43
C ARG A 66 4.94 -4.66 -9.85
N LEU A 67 4.62 -5.52 -8.89
CA LEU A 67 3.96 -6.80 -9.08
C LEU A 67 2.56 -6.77 -8.46
N GLY A 68 1.51 -6.80 -9.28
CA GLY A 68 0.15 -7.03 -8.81
C GLY A 68 -0.13 -8.51 -8.64
N ILE A 69 -0.78 -8.91 -7.54
CA ILE A 69 -1.18 -10.29 -7.31
C ILE A 69 -2.65 -10.32 -6.88
N THR A 70 -3.45 -11.07 -7.63
CA THR A 70 -4.85 -11.35 -7.32
C THR A 70 -5.12 -12.84 -7.24
N GLY A 71 -6.28 -13.18 -6.70
CA GLY A 71 -6.79 -14.54 -6.64
C GLY A 71 -7.90 -14.66 -5.61
N VAL A 72 -8.72 -15.71 -5.76
CA VAL A 72 -9.86 -15.95 -4.89
C VAL A 72 -9.43 -16.16 -3.43
N PRO A 73 -10.27 -15.81 -2.44
CA PRO A 73 -9.99 -16.13 -1.04
C PRO A 73 -9.65 -17.62 -0.86
N GLY A 74 -8.58 -17.92 -0.13
CA GLY A 74 -8.14 -19.29 0.12
C GLY A 74 -7.20 -19.89 -0.94
N VAL A 75 -6.91 -19.20 -2.05
CA VAL A 75 -5.96 -19.68 -3.09
C VAL A 75 -4.50 -19.80 -2.63
N GLY A 76 -4.18 -19.33 -1.42
CA GLY A 76 -2.81 -19.32 -0.90
C GLY A 76 -2.00 -18.07 -1.23
N LYS A 77 -2.66 -16.98 -1.65
CA LYS A 77 -2.01 -15.70 -2.03
C LYS A 77 -1.04 -15.15 -0.98
N SER A 78 -1.47 -15.00 0.27
CA SER A 78 -0.58 -14.49 1.33
C SER A 78 0.59 -15.43 1.63
N THR A 79 0.39 -16.75 1.52
CA THR A 79 1.47 -17.75 1.68
C THR A 79 2.49 -17.64 0.54
N LEU A 80 2.02 -17.46 -0.70
CA LEU A 80 2.89 -17.22 -1.85
C LEU A 80 3.69 -15.94 -1.67
N ILE A 81 3.04 -14.83 -1.29
CA ILE A 81 3.69 -13.52 -1.10
C ILE A 81 4.74 -13.59 0.01
N ASP A 82 4.43 -14.25 1.14
CA ASP A 82 5.39 -14.43 2.22
C ASP A 82 6.63 -15.20 1.76
N GLN A 83 6.46 -16.32 1.04
CA GLN A 83 7.60 -17.10 0.53
C GLN A 83 8.37 -16.37 -0.57
N LEU A 84 7.68 -15.78 -1.55
CA LEU A 84 8.30 -15.03 -2.64
C LEU A 84 9.08 -13.84 -2.10
N GLY A 85 8.49 -13.08 -1.17
CA GLY A 85 9.13 -11.93 -0.55
C GLY A 85 10.40 -12.34 0.21
N MET A 86 10.37 -13.44 0.95
CA MET A 86 11.58 -13.96 1.62
C MET A 86 12.67 -14.37 0.64
N ASN A 87 12.32 -15.07 -0.45
CA ASN A 87 13.29 -15.45 -1.49
C ASN A 87 13.95 -14.22 -2.14
N LEU A 88 13.17 -13.16 -2.40
CA LEU A 88 13.68 -11.90 -2.95
C LEU A 88 14.60 -11.18 -1.96
N ILE A 89 14.26 -11.18 -0.67
CA ILE A 89 15.12 -10.61 0.37
C ILE A 89 16.44 -11.39 0.50
N GLU A 90 16.39 -12.71 0.43
CA GLU A 90 17.59 -13.56 0.39
C GLU A 90 18.47 -13.28 -0.84
N ALA A 91 17.86 -12.88 -1.95
CA ALA A 91 18.55 -12.42 -3.16
C ALA A 91 19.06 -10.97 -3.08
N GLY A 92 18.85 -10.27 -1.96
CA GLY A 92 19.36 -8.91 -1.72
C GLY A 92 18.38 -7.77 -2.01
N HIS A 93 17.12 -8.08 -2.35
CA HIS A 93 16.10 -7.06 -2.62
C HIS A 93 15.45 -6.52 -1.34
N ARG A 94 14.87 -5.33 -1.44
CA ARG A 94 14.00 -4.71 -0.43
C ARG A 94 12.56 -4.73 -0.91
N VAL A 95 11.72 -5.47 -0.20
CA VAL A 95 10.36 -5.81 -0.65
C VAL A 95 9.32 -5.00 0.13
N ALA A 96 8.43 -4.33 -0.58
CA ALA A 96 7.24 -3.75 0.01
C ALA A 96 5.98 -4.50 -0.42
N VAL A 97 5.00 -4.64 0.46
CA VAL A 97 3.69 -5.23 0.19
C VAL A 97 2.60 -4.24 0.56
N LEU A 98 1.76 -3.90 -0.40
CA LEU A 98 0.60 -3.02 -0.26
C LEU A 98 -0.67 -3.82 -0.52
N ALA A 99 -1.59 -3.82 0.44
CA ALA A 99 -2.92 -4.38 0.21
C ALA A 99 -3.87 -3.33 -0.42
N VAL A 100 -4.79 -3.78 -1.28
CA VAL A 100 -5.89 -2.98 -1.82
C VAL A 100 -7.20 -3.69 -1.51
N ASP A 101 -7.99 -3.09 -0.61
CA ASP A 101 -9.29 -3.58 -0.19
C ASP A 101 -10.36 -2.48 -0.40
N PRO A 102 -11.26 -2.62 -1.39
CA PRO A 102 -12.34 -1.65 -1.60
C PRO A 102 -13.32 -1.55 -0.42
N THR A 103 -13.36 -2.55 0.47
CA THR A 103 -14.23 -2.59 1.65
C THR A 103 -13.59 -1.99 2.91
N SER A 104 -12.32 -1.59 2.84
CA SER A 104 -11.56 -0.99 3.95
C SER A 104 -12.24 0.22 4.62
N SER A 105 -13.07 0.97 3.88
CA SER A 105 -13.91 2.05 4.42
C SER A 105 -14.93 1.60 5.46
N ARG A 106 -15.46 0.37 5.35
CA ARG A 106 -16.43 -0.20 6.30
C ARG A 106 -15.75 -0.80 7.52
N THR A 107 -14.55 -1.33 7.36
CA THR A 107 -13.81 -2.05 8.42
C THR A 107 -12.79 -1.16 9.16
N GLY A 108 -12.55 0.06 8.69
CA GLY A 108 -11.59 0.99 9.29
C GLY A 108 -10.12 0.69 8.95
N GLY A 109 -9.88 -0.19 7.97
CA GLY A 109 -8.55 -0.69 7.61
C GLY A 109 -8.13 -1.86 8.50
N SER A 110 -8.15 -3.08 7.96
CA SER A 110 -7.74 -4.29 8.69
C SER A 110 -6.21 -4.36 8.76
N VAL A 111 -5.60 -3.84 9.84
CA VAL A 111 -4.15 -3.89 10.03
C VAL A 111 -3.63 -5.27 10.43
N LEU A 112 -4.46 -6.08 11.10
CA LEU A 112 -4.06 -7.32 11.77
C LEU A 112 -4.21 -8.57 10.90
N GLY A 113 -5.15 -8.59 9.95
CA GLY A 113 -5.41 -9.76 9.10
C GLY A 113 -4.27 -10.07 8.11
N ASP A 114 -3.63 -9.03 7.59
CA ASP A 114 -2.62 -9.18 6.54
C ASP A 114 -1.23 -9.48 7.14
N LYS A 115 -0.88 -8.86 8.28
CA LYS A 115 0.41 -9.08 8.95
C LYS A 115 0.54 -10.45 9.61
N THR A 116 -0.56 -11.04 10.09
CA THR A 116 -0.55 -12.38 10.70
C THR A 116 -0.37 -13.49 9.67
N ARG A 117 -0.78 -13.26 8.42
CA ARG A 117 -0.65 -14.22 7.31
C ARG A 117 0.72 -14.21 6.66
N MET A 118 1.44 -13.09 6.71
CA MET A 118 2.81 -12.93 6.20
C MET A 118 3.82 -12.82 7.35
N ALA A 119 3.85 -13.84 8.21
CA ALA A 119 4.54 -13.78 9.50
C ALA A 119 6.07 -13.62 9.39
N ARG A 120 6.70 -14.23 8.37
CA ARG A 120 8.16 -14.13 8.17
C ARG A 120 8.52 -12.79 7.57
N LEU A 121 7.81 -12.41 6.52
CA LEU A 121 8.02 -11.13 5.83
C LEU A 121 7.79 -9.95 6.78
N ALA A 122 6.79 -10.03 7.67
CA ALA A 122 6.50 -8.99 8.66
C ALA A 122 7.62 -8.75 9.68
N GLN A 123 8.52 -9.73 9.89
CA GLN A 123 9.65 -9.63 10.83
C GLN A 123 10.93 -9.13 10.16
N SER A 124 10.99 -9.12 8.82
CA SER A 124 12.20 -8.71 8.10
C SER A 124 12.36 -7.19 8.09
N ALA A 125 13.57 -6.72 8.43
CA ALA A 125 13.93 -5.30 8.32
C ALA A 125 13.97 -4.82 6.85
N SER A 126 14.23 -5.73 5.91
CA SER A 126 14.22 -5.47 4.47
C SER A 126 12.81 -5.47 3.86
N ALA A 127 11.79 -5.74 4.68
CA ALA A 127 10.40 -5.73 4.27
C ALA A 127 9.60 -4.53 4.82
N PHE A 128 8.57 -4.13 4.09
CA PHE A 128 7.57 -3.18 4.57
C PHE A 128 6.17 -3.61 4.15
N ILE A 129 5.28 -3.83 5.12
CA ILE A 129 3.91 -4.28 4.85
C ILE A 129 2.92 -3.20 5.30
N ARG A 130 2.10 -2.73 4.35
CA ARG A 130 1.07 -1.72 4.59
C ARG A 130 -0.32 -2.28 4.22
N PRO A 131 -1.23 -2.34 5.20
CA PRO A 131 -2.64 -2.63 4.95
C PRO A 131 -3.29 -1.58 4.05
N SER A 132 -4.41 -1.92 3.41
CA SER A 132 -5.13 -1.02 2.51
C SER A 132 -5.43 0.33 3.17
N PRO A 133 -5.19 1.45 2.46
CA PRO A 133 -5.57 2.76 2.95
C PRO A 133 -7.10 2.86 2.99
N THR A 134 -7.61 3.62 3.95
CA THR A 134 -9.04 3.88 4.07
C THR A 134 -9.44 5.04 3.16
N SER A 135 -10.45 4.83 2.32
CA SER A 135 -11.08 5.86 1.50
C SER A 135 -12.53 5.49 1.20
N GLY A 136 -13.42 6.49 1.13
CA GLY A 136 -14.85 6.27 0.83
C GLY A 136 -15.14 5.72 -0.58
N THR A 137 -14.14 5.68 -1.45
CA THR A 137 -14.23 5.17 -2.82
C THR A 137 -12.99 4.36 -3.21
N LEU A 138 -13.15 3.38 -4.11
CA LEU A 138 -12.05 2.61 -4.70
C LEU A 138 -11.02 3.52 -5.36
N GLY A 139 -11.45 4.54 -6.11
CA GLY A 139 -10.54 5.50 -6.73
C GLY A 139 -9.63 6.23 -5.72
N GLY A 140 -10.15 6.55 -4.54
CA GLY A 140 -9.32 7.15 -3.49
C GLY A 140 -8.36 6.15 -2.82
N VAL A 141 -8.73 4.87 -2.70
CA VAL A 141 -7.80 3.80 -2.28
C VAL A 141 -6.66 3.70 -3.29
N THR A 142 -7.00 3.53 -4.57
CA THR A 142 -6.05 3.43 -5.68
C THR A 142 -5.08 4.61 -5.74
N ARG A 143 -5.58 5.84 -5.62
CA ARG A 143 -4.74 7.05 -5.60
C ARG A 143 -3.72 6.99 -4.45
N LYS A 144 -4.17 6.72 -3.22
CA LYS A 144 -3.30 6.64 -2.04
C LYS A 144 -2.29 5.50 -2.15
N THR A 145 -2.67 4.37 -2.72
CA THR A 145 -1.76 3.25 -2.99
C THR A 145 -0.65 3.66 -3.96
N ARG A 146 -0.99 4.33 -5.09
CA ARG A 146 0.03 4.84 -6.04
C ARG A 146 0.99 5.84 -5.41
N GLU A 147 0.48 6.76 -4.61
CA GLU A 147 1.31 7.72 -3.88
C GLU A 147 2.22 7.02 -2.86
N THR A 148 1.71 5.99 -2.18
CA THR A 148 2.50 5.15 -1.25
C THR A 148 3.59 4.36 -1.98
N MET A 149 3.30 3.81 -3.18
CA MET A 149 4.33 3.15 -4.01
C MET A 149 5.48 4.10 -4.32
N ALA A 150 5.18 5.34 -4.72
CA ALA A 150 6.20 6.35 -4.98
C ALA A 150 7.07 6.64 -3.74
N LEU A 151 6.47 6.72 -2.54
CA LEU A 151 7.24 6.89 -1.30
C LEU A 151 8.16 5.69 -1.01
N LEU A 152 7.69 4.47 -1.27
CA LEU A 152 8.48 3.24 -1.06
C LEU A 152 9.65 3.15 -2.03
N GLU A 153 9.42 3.46 -3.30
CA GLU A 153 10.47 3.53 -4.31
C GLU A 153 11.56 4.54 -3.93
N ALA A 154 11.14 5.73 -3.52
CA ALA A 154 12.06 6.76 -3.02
C ALA A 154 12.82 6.30 -1.77
N ALA A 155 12.23 5.45 -0.94
CA ALA A 155 12.87 4.85 0.22
C ALA A 155 13.82 3.68 -0.11
N GLY A 156 14.00 3.35 -1.39
CA GLY A 156 14.88 2.31 -1.87
C GLY A 156 14.30 0.90 -1.79
N PHE A 157 12.97 0.76 -1.74
CA PHE A 157 12.33 -0.53 -2.04
C PHE A 157 12.29 -0.71 -3.55
N ASP A 158 12.94 -1.76 -4.03
CA ASP A 158 13.12 -2.07 -5.45
C ASP A 158 12.13 -3.13 -5.95
N ILE A 159 11.39 -3.79 -5.03
CA ILE A 159 10.22 -4.61 -5.36
C ILE A 159 9.00 -4.11 -4.58
N VAL A 160 7.91 -3.83 -5.29
CA VAL A 160 6.63 -3.44 -4.69
C VAL A 160 5.54 -4.39 -5.14
N ILE A 161 5.03 -5.19 -4.20
CA ILE A 161 3.93 -6.13 -4.42
C ILE A 161 2.61 -5.44 -4.03
N VAL A 162 1.62 -5.45 -4.91
CA VAL A 162 0.28 -4.95 -4.66
C VAL A 162 -0.71 -6.13 -4.66
N GLU A 163 -1.28 -6.43 -3.50
CA GLU A 163 -2.19 -7.55 -3.30
C GLU A 163 -3.63 -7.06 -3.29
N THR A 164 -4.52 -7.66 -4.09
CA THR A 164 -5.97 -7.45 -3.92
C THR A 164 -6.47 -8.21 -2.69
N VAL A 165 -7.35 -7.60 -1.90
CA VAL A 165 -7.98 -8.23 -0.74
C VAL A 165 -9.50 -8.21 -0.91
N GLY A 166 -10.13 -9.37 -0.76
CA GLY A 166 -11.58 -9.52 -0.75
C GLY A 166 -12.22 -9.81 -2.11
N VAL A 167 -13.52 -9.54 -2.20
CA VAL A 167 -14.35 -9.69 -3.40
C VAL A 167 -14.68 -8.29 -3.95
N GLY A 168 -14.36 -8.01 -5.22
CA GLY A 168 -14.53 -6.67 -5.80
C GLY A 168 -14.11 -6.54 -7.26
N GLN A 169 -13.96 -5.29 -7.70
CA GLN A 169 -13.38 -4.88 -9.00
C GLN A 169 -12.04 -4.16 -8.78
N SER A 170 -11.27 -4.60 -7.78
CA SER A 170 -9.95 -4.04 -7.47
C SER A 170 -8.87 -4.50 -8.45
N GLU A 171 -9.14 -5.57 -9.19
CA GLU A 171 -8.25 -6.23 -10.13
C GLU A 171 -7.82 -5.28 -11.25
N VAL A 172 -8.77 -4.64 -11.92
CA VAL A 172 -8.50 -3.66 -12.98
C VAL A 172 -7.68 -2.49 -12.43
N ALA A 173 -8.07 -1.95 -11.27
CA ALA A 173 -7.37 -0.83 -10.65
C ALA A 173 -5.91 -1.19 -10.29
N VAL A 174 -5.68 -2.41 -9.77
CA VAL A 174 -4.33 -2.90 -9.49
C VAL A 174 -3.55 -3.15 -10.78
N ALA A 175 -4.16 -3.78 -11.79
CA ALA A 175 -3.52 -4.04 -13.08
C ALA A 175 -3.03 -2.74 -13.75
N GLU A 176 -3.79 -1.65 -13.66
CA GLU A 176 -3.40 -0.34 -14.20
C GLU A 176 -2.23 0.33 -13.47
N MET A 177 -1.86 -0.13 -12.27
CA MET A 177 -0.84 0.51 -11.42
C MET A 177 0.47 -0.25 -11.28
N VAL A 178 0.55 -1.45 -11.84
CA VAL A 178 1.69 -2.37 -11.73
C VAL A 178 2.28 -2.67 -13.11
N ASP A 179 3.51 -3.18 -13.14
CA ASP A 179 4.19 -3.53 -14.39
C ASP A 179 3.85 -4.96 -14.83
N PHE A 180 3.61 -5.85 -13.86
CA PHE A 180 3.21 -7.23 -14.07
C PHE A 180 2.03 -7.60 -13.18
N PHE A 181 1.04 -8.31 -13.71
CA PHE A 181 -0.15 -8.73 -12.97
C PHE A 181 -0.28 -10.25 -12.97
N LEU A 182 -0.16 -10.86 -11.78
CA LEU A 182 -0.24 -12.29 -11.55
C LEU A 182 -1.62 -12.67 -11.01
N VAL A 183 -2.23 -13.69 -11.62
CA VAL A 183 -3.51 -14.25 -11.19
C VAL A 183 -3.27 -15.66 -10.64
N LEU A 184 -3.63 -15.88 -9.38
CA LEU A 184 -3.57 -17.20 -8.75
C LEU A 184 -4.92 -17.91 -8.87
N LEU A 185 -4.87 -19.17 -9.29
CA LEU A 185 -6.03 -20.03 -9.50
C LEU A 185 -5.92 -21.30 -8.66
N LEU A 186 -7.05 -21.80 -8.16
CA LEU A 186 -7.13 -23.12 -7.53
C LEU A 186 -7.24 -24.20 -8.61
N ALA A 187 -6.46 -25.28 -8.48
CA ALA A 187 -6.61 -26.45 -9.33
C ALA A 187 -7.93 -27.17 -9.01
N GLY A 188 -8.76 -27.44 -10.03
CA GLY A 188 -10.02 -28.20 -9.88
C GLY A 188 -11.32 -27.38 -9.97
N GLY A 189 -11.26 -26.07 -10.17
CA GLY A 189 -12.44 -25.25 -10.50
C GLY A 189 -12.78 -25.40 -11.98
N GLY A 190 -13.62 -26.38 -12.34
CA GLY A 190 -14.11 -26.58 -13.71
C GLY A 190 -14.96 -25.41 -14.21
N ASP A 191 -16.30 -25.52 -14.16
CA ASP A 191 -17.24 -24.50 -14.67
C ASP A 191 -17.11 -23.11 -13.98
N ASP A 192 -16.51 -23.03 -12.79
CA ASP A 192 -16.23 -21.78 -12.07
C ASP A 192 -15.16 -20.91 -12.74
N LEU A 193 -14.41 -21.46 -13.69
CA LEU A 193 -13.44 -20.71 -14.51
C LEU A 193 -14.14 -19.69 -15.44
N GLN A 194 -15.46 -19.85 -15.70
CA GLN A 194 -16.28 -18.83 -16.37
C GLN A 194 -16.62 -17.62 -15.48
N GLY A 195 -16.59 -17.76 -14.15
CA GLY A 195 -16.77 -16.62 -13.22
C GLY A 195 -15.59 -15.65 -13.27
N ILE A 196 -14.38 -16.20 -13.46
CA ILE A 196 -13.13 -15.43 -13.58
C ILE A 196 -13.08 -14.62 -14.89
N LYS A 197 -13.68 -15.11 -15.98
CA LYS A 197 -13.75 -14.40 -17.27
C LYS A 197 -14.66 -13.16 -17.27
N LYS A 198 -15.48 -12.94 -16.24
CA LYS A 198 -16.38 -11.77 -16.19
C LYS A 198 -15.74 -10.52 -15.57
N GLY A 199 -14.49 -10.59 -15.11
CA GLY A 199 -13.83 -9.48 -14.42
C GLY A 199 -12.29 -9.53 -14.33
N ILE A 200 -11.62 -10.36 -15.15
CA ILE A 200 -10.21 -10.18 -15.50
C ILE A 200 -10.12 -9.37 -16.78
#